data_AF-A0A259DBC5-F1
#
_entry.id   AF-A0A259DBC5-F1
#
_cell.length_a   1.000
_cell.length_b   1.000
_cell.length_c   1.000
_cell.angle_alpha   90.00
_cell.angle_beta   90.00
_cell.angle_gamma   90.00
#
_symmetry.space_group_name_H-M   'P 1'
#
loop_
_entity.id
_entity.type
_entity.pdbx_description
1 polymer ?
#
loop_
_entity_poly.entity_id
_entity_poly.type
_entity_poly.pdbx_seq_one_letter_code
_entity_poly.pdbx_strand_id
1 'polypeptide(L)'
;MGERDGILAALGTGSVFARQEGGAIHQIGGWGLALGDEGSGAWLGRSLLAASLAAHDGFRPLTPLLRQVLADHGGAEGVIGFAVSARPIDFAGLVPWILASDDPAAAALLAKADAAIVAAIGVLQPPGVPLPVTFIGGLGQTFAARLAGRWAFHAAAGSALDGALRLAREAD
;
A
#
# COMPACT_ATOMS: atom_id res chain seq x y z
N MET A 1 17.25 -4.81 -2.44
CA MET A 1 18.21 -3.74 -2.79
C MET A 1 19.62 -4.28 -3.05
N GLY A 2 19.90 -5.57 -2.80
CA GLY A 2 21.25 -6.11 -2.94
C GLY A 2 22.07 -5.71 -1.71
N GLU A 3 23.35 -5.42 -1.90
CA GLU A 3 24.22 -4.82 -0.88
C GLU A 3 24.10 -3.28 -0.85
N ARG A 4 23.31 -2.68 -1.74
CA ARG A 4 23.18 -1.22 -1.84
C ARG A 4 22.32 -0.65 -0.71
N ASP A 5 22.80 0.45 -0.14
CA ASP A 5 22.03 1.28 0.76
C ASP A 5 20.81 1.88 0.06
N GLY A 6 19.71 1.97 0.79
CA GLY A 6 18.43 2.37 0.22
C GLY A 6 17.25 2.07 1.13
N ILE A 7 16.08 2.48 0.68
CA ILE A 7 14.80 2.17 1.32
C ILE A 7 14.00 1.23 0.42
N LEU A 8 13.53 0.12 0.97
CA LEU A 8 12.60 -0.79 0.33
C LEU A 8 11.18 -0.45 0.78
N ALA A 9 10.27 -0.25 -0.17
CA ALA A 9 8.84 -0.18 0.05
C ALA A 9 8.18 -1.39 -0.60
N ALA A 10 7.81 -2.39 0.19
CA ALA A 10 7.12 -3.58 -0.30
C ALA A 10 5.61 -3.39 -0.15
N LEU A 11 4.94 -3.17 -1.28
CA LEU A 11 3.52 -2.79 -1.36
C LEU A 11 2.75 -3.83 -2.16
N GLY A 12 1.91 -4.61 -1.47
CA GLY A 12 1.04 -5.62 -2.06
C GLY A 12 -0.26 -5.69 -1.28
N THR A 13 -0.68 -6.89 -0.90
CA THR A 13 -1.83 -7.07 0.00
C THR A 13 -1.62 -6.35 1.34
N GLY A 14 -0.43 -6.47 1.93
CA GLY A 14 0.03 -5.67 3.08
C GLY A 14 1.11 -4.67 2.66
N SER A 15 1.65 -3.93 3.63
CA SER A 15 2.78 -3.02 3.40
C SER A 15 3.86 -3.14 4.46
N VAL A 16 5.12 -3.16 4.03
CA VAL A 16 6.29 -3.15 4.90
C VAL A 16 7.39 -2.29 4.29
N PHE A 17 8.11 -1.58 5.14
CA PHE A 17 9.17 -0.66 4.73
C PHE A 17 10.46 -1.00 5.48
N ALA A 18 11.59 -0.94 4.80
CA ALA A 18 12.88 -1.18 5.45
C ALA A 18 13.96 -0.27 4.87
N ARG A 19 14.81 0.27 5.73
CA ARG A 19 16.06 0.92 5.34
C ARG A 19 17.19 -0.08 5.46
N GLN A 20 18.07 -0.12 4.46
CA GLN A 20 19.38 -0.73 4.56
C GLN A 20 20.44 0.38 4.47
N GLU A 21 21.35 0.42 5.43
CA GLU A 21 22.50 1.34 5.42
C GLU A 21 23.72 0.68 6.07
N GLY A 22 24.84 0.60 5.36
CA GLY A 22 26.06 -0.03 5.86
C GLY A 22 25.85 -1.49 6.28
N GLY A 23 24.92 -2.19 5.63
CA GLY A 23 24.52 -3.56 5.96
C GLY A 23 23.53 -3.69 7.13
N ALA A 24 23.25 -2.63 7.88
CA ALA A 24 22.23 -2.65 8.93
C ALA A 24 20.82 -2.48 8.34
N ILE A 25 19.86 -3.29 8.80
CA ILE A 25 18.47 -3.23 8.35
C ILE A 25 17.59 -2.69 9.48
N HIS A 26 16.81 -1.65 9.19
CA HIS A 26 15.77 -1.13 10.07
C HIS A 26 14.41 -1.20 9.38
N GLN A 27 13.49 -2.00 9.92
CA GLN A 27 12.16 -2.24 9.36
C GLN A 27 11.06 -1.54 10.18
N ILE A 28 10.06 -1.01 9.49
CA ILE A 28 8.80 -0.51 10.05
C ILE A 28 7.61 -1.04 9.25
N GLY A 29 6.42 -1.02 9.86
CA GLY A 29 5.20 -1.55 9.23
C GLY A 29 5.16 -3.08 9.25
N GLY A 30 4.25 -3.66 8.47
CA GLY A 30 3.99 -5.11 8.49
C GLY A 30 3.19 -5.59 9.72
N TRP A 31 2.47 -4.68 10.38
CA TRP A 31 1.65 -4.99 11.56
C TRP A 31 0.28 -5.60 11.21
N GLY A 32 0.01 -5.80 9.92
CA GLY A 32 -1.22 -6.40 9.40
C GLY A 32 -2.37 -5.41 9.32
N LEU A 33 -3.32 -5.68 8.40
CA LEU A 33 -4.47 -4.81 8.10
C LEU A 33 -5.20 -4.28 9.34
N ALA A 34 -5.36 -5.09 10.39
CA ALA A 34 -6.11 -4.69 11.58
C ALA A 34 -5.52 -3.46 12.28
N LEU A 35 -4.18 -3.35 12.34
CA LEU A 35 -3.46 -2.32 13.12
C LEU A 35 -2.46 -1.51 12.29
N GLY A 36 -2.32 -1.80 11.00
CA GLY A 36 -1.43 -1.08 10.10
C GLY A 36 -1.72 -1.39 8.64
N ASP A 37 -0.65 -1.68 7.90
CA ASP A 37 -0.64 -1.86 6.44
C ASP A 37 -1.16 -0.64 5.66
N GLU A 38 -1.00 0.58 6.19
CA GLU A 38 -1.35 1.79 5.46
C GLU A 38 -0.65 1.85 4.09
N GLY A 39 -1.39 2.29 3.07
CA GLY A 39 -0.92 2.29 1.69
C GLY A 39 -0.88 0.94 0.99
N SER A 40 -1.22 -0.15 1.69
CA SER A 40 -1.39 -1.47 1.07
C SER A 40 -2.71 -1.61 0.30
N GLY A 41 -2.82 -2.69 -0.48
CA GLY A 41 -4.04 -3.04 -1.19
C GLY A 41 -5.18 -3.41 -0.25
N ALA A 42 -4.91 -4.16 0.83
CA ALA A 42 -5.95 -4.51 1.79
C ALA A 42 -6.49 -3.26 2.50
N TRP A 43 -5.60 -2.32 2.84
CA TRP A 43 -5.99 -1.05 3.45
C TRP A 43 -6.81 -0.18 2.50
N LEU A 44 -6.43 -0.11 1.22
CA LEU A 44 -7.17 0.60 0.18
C LEU A 44 -8.58 0.02 -0.02
N GLY A 45 -8.69 -1.30 -0.15
CA GLY A 45 -9.98 -1.98 -0.33
C GLY A 45 -10.91 -1.80 0.86
N ARG A 46 -10.40 -1.98 2.09
CA ARG A 46 -11.17 -1.69 3.30
C ARG A 46 -11.63 -0.23 3.34
N SER A 47 -10.75 0.69 2.94
CA SER A 47 -11.06 2.13 2.93
C SER A 47 -12.09 2.50 1.86
N LEU A 48 -12.15 1.77 0.73
CA LEU A 48 -13.20 1.91 -0.27
C LEU A 48 -14.57 1.49 0.28
N LEU A 49 -14.65 0.35 0.97
CA LEU A 49 -15.88 -0.12 1.60
C LEU A 49 -16.33 0.85 2.71
N ALA A 50 -15.42 1.28 3.58
CA ALA A 50 -15.72 2.26 4.62
C ALA A 50 -16.19 3.60 4.04
N ALA A 51 -15.57 4.06 2.94
CA ALA A 51 -16.01 5.25 2.21
C ALA A 51 -17.43 5.09 1.64
N SER A 52 -17.78 3.90 1.17
CA SER A 52 -19.08 3.61 0.59
C SER A 52 -20.18 3.64 1.64
N LEU A 53 -19.93 3.07 2.82
CA LEU A 53 -20.84 3.16 3.98
C LEU A 53 -20.98 4.61 4.48
N ALA A 54 -19.86 5.34 4.62
CA ALA A 54 -19.92 6.75 5.01
C ALA A 54 -20.72 7.62 4.03
N ALA A 55 -20.68 7.28 2.73
CA ALA A 55 -21.48 7.96 1.72
C ALA A 55 -22.96 7.56 1.77
N HIS A 56 -23.26 6.30 2.07
CA HIS A 56 -24.63 5.82 2.32
C HIS A 56 -25.29 6.60 3.46
N ASP A 57 -24.56 6.85 4.53
CA ASP A 57 -25.03 7.58 5.71
C ASP A 57 -25.03 9.11 5.53
N GLY A 58 -24.54 9.62 4.40
CA GLY A 58 -24.51 11.06 4.10
C GLY A 58 -23.34 11.86 4.67
N PHE A 59 -22.33 11.21 5.27
CA PHE A 59 -21.10 11.89 5.75
C PHE A 59 -20.22 12.40 4.61
N ARG A 60 -20.45 11.93 3.38
CA ARG A 60 -19.75 12.36 2.18
C ARG A 60 -20.62 12.15 0.93
N PRO A 61 -20.30 12.78 -0.20
CA PRO A 61 -21.04 12.56 -1.44
C PRO A 61 -21.01 11.09 -1.88
N LEU A 62 -22.18 10.56 -2.27
CA LEU A 62 -22.31 9.26 -2.90
C LEU A 62 -21.95 9.34 -4.39
N THR A 63 -20.64 9.25 -4.66
CA THR A 63 -20.08 9.29 -6.01
C THR A 63 -20.42 8.00 -6.80
N PRO A 64 -20.33 8.01 -8.15
CA PRO A 64 -20.57 6.82 -8.96
C PRO A 64 -19.82 5.57 -8.49
N LEU A 65 -18.52 5.67 -8.16
CA LEU A 65 -17.75 4.54 -7.66
C LEU A 65 -18.32 3.98 -6.36
N LEU A 66 -18.61 4.84 -5.38
CA LEU A 66 -19.13 4.40 -4.07
C LEU A 66 -20.54 3.81 -4.19
N ARG A 67 -21.37 4.35 -5.09
CA ARG A 67 -22.68 3.78 -5.40
C ARG A 67 -22.57 2.40 -6.02
N GLN A 68 -21.64 2.22 -6.96
CA GLN A 68 -21.40 0.93 -7.59
C GLN A 68 -20.90 -0.10 -6.57
N VAL A 69 -19.97 0.28 -5.68
CA VAL A 69 -19.51 -0.60 -4.59
C VAL A 69 -20.67 -1.08 -3.72
N LEU A 70 -21.57 -0.18 -3.31
CA LEU A 70 -22.78 -0.58 -2.58
C LEU A 70 -23.64 -1.53 -3.42
N ALA A 71 -23.94 -1.19 -4.67
CA ALA A 71 -24.81 -1.99 -5.53
C ALA A 71 -24.26 -3.42 -5.74
N ASP A 72 -22.98 -3.54 -6.06
CA ASP A 72 -22.31 -4.81 -6.37
C ASP A 72 -22.18 -5.73 -5.13
N HIS A 73 -22.24 -5.15 -3.93
CA HIS A 73 -22.26 -5.91 -2.67
C HIS A 73 -23.68 -6.16 -2.15
N GLY A 74 -24.75 -5.66 -2.80
CA GLY A 74 -26.12 -5.82 -2.31
C GLY A 74 -26.53 -4.80 -1.23
N GLY A 75 -25.92 -3.62 -1.24
CA GLY A 75 -26.19 -2.52 -0.31
C GLY A 75 -25.24 -2.50 0.90
N ALA A 76 -25.57 -1.65 1.88
CA ALA A 76 -24.75 -1.47 3.08
C ALA A 76 -24.60 -2.77 3.90
N GLU A 77 -25.68 -3.54 4.06
CA GLU A 77 -25.66 -4.82 4.77
C GLU A 77 -24.71 -5.83 4.11
N GLY A 78 -24.70 -5.88 2.77
CA GLY A 78 -23.82 -6.79 2.05
C GLY A 78 -22.35 -6.36 2.07
N VAL A 79 -22.06 -5.06 2.14
CA VAL A 79 -20.70 -4.57 2.43
C VAL A 79 -20.23 -5.03 3.81
N ILE A 80 -21.10 -4.97 4.82
CA ILE A 80 -20.79 -5.47 6.17
C ILE A 80 -20.59 -6.99 6.15
N GLY A 81 -21.48 -7.74 5.49
CA GLY A 81 -21.40 -9.19 5.35
C GLY A 81 -20.08 -9.64 4.68
N PHE A 82 -19.65 -8.94 3.63
CA PHE A 82 -18.33 -9.14 3.03
C PHE A 82 -17.22 -8.91 4.06
N ALA A 83 -17.23 -7.75 4.74
CA ALA A 83 -16.15 -7.35 5.63
C ALA A 83 -15.96 -8.29 6.84
N VAL A 84 -17.03 -8.91 7.36
CA VAL A 84 -16.97 -9.82 8.51
C VAL A 84 -16.16 -11.09 8.23
N SER A 85 -16.17 -11.58 6.99
CA SER A 85 -15.49 -12.82 6.60
C SER A 85 -14.27 -12.60 5.70
N ALA A 86 -14.08 -11.38 5.20
CA ALA A 86 -12.99 -11.03 4.30
C ALA A 86 -11.61 -11.15 4.98
N ARG A 87 -10.68 -11.77 4.25
CA ARG A 87 -9.25 -11.76 4.57
C ARG A 87 -8.59 -10.56 3.89
N PRO A 88 -7.36 -10.18 4.27
CA PRO A 88 -6.65 -9.07 3.63
C PRO A 88 -6.59 -9.15 2.10
N ILE A 89 -6.43 -10.36 1.53
CA ILE A 89 -6.41 -10.55 0.08
C ILE A 89 -7.74 -10.22 -0.60
N ASP A 90 -8.86 -10.46 0.10
CA ASP A 90 -10.20 -10.20 -0.44
C ASP A 90 -10.43 -8.68 -0.53
N PHE A 91 -9.99 -7.92 0.48
CA PHE A 91 -9.96 -6.45 0.38
C PHE A 91 -9.03 -5.96 -0.73
N ALA A 92 -7.82 -6.52 -0.84
CA ALA A 92 -6.87 -6.14 -1.89
C ALA A 92 -7.42 -6.41 -3.30
N GLY A 93 -8.33 -7.39 -3.45
CA GLY A 93 -9.06 -7.65 -4.68
C GLY A 93 -9.92 -6.48 -5.18
N LEU A 94 -10.23 -5.49 -4.32
CA LEU A 94 -10.99 -4.29 -4.69
C LEU A 94 -10.13 -3.17 -5.27
N VAL A 95 -8.80 -3.26 -5.18
CA VAL A 95 -7.87 -2.22 -5.67
C VAL A 95 -8.03 -1.92 -7.17
N PRO A 96 -8.25 -2.88 -8.08
CA PRO A 96 -8.48 -2.58 -9.48
C PRO A 96 -9.61 -1.58 -9.73
N TRP A 97 -10.65 -1.57 -8.89
CA TRP A 97 -11.76 -0.62 -9.01
C TRP A 97 -11.33 0.81 -8.69
N ILE A 98 -10.37 0.96 -7.77
CA ILE A 98 -9.79 2.26 -7.40
C ILE A 98 -8.85 2.72 -8.52
N LEU A 99 -7.97 1.85 -9.01
CA LEU A 99 -6.96 2.22 -10.00
C LEU A 99 -7.52 2.49 -11.39
N ALA A 100 -8.63 1.86 -11.77
CA ALA A 100 -9.28 2.05 -13.06
C ALA A 100 -10.29 3.21 -13.08
N SER A 101 -10.45 3.94 -11.98
CA SER A 101 -11.50 4.96 -11.82
C SER A 101 -10.94 6.37 -11.72
N ASP A 102 -11.54 7.28 -12.49
CA ASP A 102 -11.33 8.73 -12.37
C ASP A 102 -12.25 9.38 -11.31
N ASP A 103 -12.97 8.58 -10.53
CA ASP A 103 -13.90 9.07 -9.52
C ASP A 103 -13.17 9.82 -8.40
N PRO A 104 -13.70 10.97 -7.91
CA PRO A 104 -13.08 11.72 -6.82
C PRO A 104 -12.85 10.89 -5.55
N ALA A 105 -13.67 9.88 -5.28
CA ALA A 105 -13.46 8.97 -4.15
C ALA A 105 -12.21 8.11 -4.35
N ALA A 106 -11.94 7.60 -5.56
CA ALA A 106 -10.72 6.86 -5.87
C ALA A 106 -9.49 7.74 -5.71
N ALA A 107 -9.52 8.96 -6.28
CA ALA A 107 -8.43 9.92 -6.16
C ALA A 107 -8.12 10.25 -4.68
N ALA A 108 -9.14 10.45 -3.86
CA ALA A 108 -8.98 10.71 -2.43
C ALA A 108 -8.38 9.52 -1.66
N LEU A 109 -8.76 8.28 -2.00
CA LEU A 109 -8.19 7.08 -1.40
C LEU A 109 -6.71 6.93 -1.76
N LEU A 110 -6.36 7.11 -3.03
CA LEU A 110 -4.98 7.05 -3.50
C LEU A 110 -4.13 8.16 -2.90
N ALA A 111 -4.65 9.38 -2.75
CA ALA A 111 -3.93 10.47 -2.09
C ALA A 111 -3.62 10.15 -0.61
N LYS A 112 -4.53 9.49 0.11
CA LYS A 112 -4.26 9.03 1.48
C LYS A 112 -3.19 7.94 1.53
N ALA A 113 -3.21 7.01 0.58
CA ALA A 113 -2.18 5.99 0.45
C ALA A 113 -0.80 6.62 0.13
N ASP A 114 -0.75 7.57 -0.81
CA ASP A 114 0.45 8.33 -1.13
C ASP A 114 1.01 9.01 0.13
N ALA A 115 0.16 9.68 0.90
CA ALA A 115 0.56 10.36 2.13
C ALA A 115 1.13 9.38 3.19
N ALA A 116 0.49 8.23 3.39
CA ALA A 116 0.96 7.22 4.33
C ALA A 116 2.31 6.62 3.92
N ILE A 117 2.48 6.30 2.63
CA ILE A 117 3.73 5.78 2.07
C ILE A 117 4.84 6.82 2.20
N VAL A 118 4.54 8.10 1.90
CA VAL A 118 5.49 9.19 2.04
C VAL A 118 5.91 9.37 3.50
N ALA A 119 4.98 9.29 4.44
CA ALA A 119 5.28 9.38 5.86
C ALA A 119 6.20 8.22 6.32
N ALA A 120 5.90 6.99 5.92
CA ALA A 120 6.71 5.82 6.26
C ALA A 120 8.14 5.90 5.69
N ILE A 121 8.27 6.28 4.41
CA ILE A 121 9.58 6.52 3.79
C ILE A 121 10.30 7.67 4.51
N GLY A 122 9.59 8.73 4.87
CA GLY A 122 10.15 9.87 5.60
C GLY A 122 10.76 9.50 6.95
N VAL A 123 10.15 8.57 7.69
CA VAL A 123 10.71 8.02 8.94
C VAL A 123 12.04 7.28 8.70
N LEU A 124 12.19 6.65 7.54
CA LEU A 124 13.37 5.86 7.19
C LEU A 124 14.49 6.69 6.54
N GLN A 125 14.18 7.88 6.02
CA GLN A 125 15.19 8.74 5.40
C GLN A 125 16.19 9.27 6.45
N PRO A 126 17.51 9.23 6.19
CA PRO A 126 18.48 9.88 7.06
C PRO A 126 18.33 11.39 7.09
N PRO A 127 18.86 12.05 8.13
CA PRO A 127 19.24 13.44 8.01
C PRO A 127 20.36 13.58 6.96
N GLY A 128 20.20 14.48 6.00
CA GLY A 128 21.21 14.75 4.96
C GLY A 128 20.81 14.26 3.57
N VAL A 129 21.68 13.45 2.94
CA VAL A 129 21.47 12.97 1.57
C VAL A 129 20.37 11.90 1.55
N PRO A 130 19.26 12.11 0.83
CA PRO A 130 18.19 11.14 0.76
C PRO A 130 18.65 9.82 0.14
N LEU A 131 18.29 8.72 0.77
CA LEU A 131 18.50 7.39 0.22
C LEU A 131 17.51 7.12 -0.92
N PRO A 132 17.94 6.37 -1.95
CA PRO A 132 17.09 5.96 -3.05
C PRO A 132 16.03 4.95 -2.56
N VAL A 133 14.84 5.00 -3.17
CA VAL A 133 13.72 4.12 -2.83
C VAL A 133 13.54 3.05 -3.90
N THR A 134 13.35 1.80 -3.47
CA THR A 134 12.99 0.67 -4.32
C THR A 134 11.57 0.23 -3.95
N PHE A 135 10.65 0.28 -4.91
CA PHE A 135 9.29 -0.24 -4.73
C PHE A 135 9.19 -1.67 -5.26
N ILE A 136 8.59 -2.57 -4.47
CA ILE A 136 8.29 -3.95 -4.89
C ILE A 136 6.85 -4.32 -4.53
N GLY A 137 6.40 -5.48 -5.04
CA GLY A 137 5.04 -5.98 -4.85
C GLY A 137 4.07 -5.49 -5.92
N GLY A 138 2.85 -6.04 -5.91
CA GLY A 138 1.84 -5.78 -6.94
C GLY A 138 1.42 -4.31 -7.08
N LEU A 139 1.62 -3.50 -6.05
CA LEU A 139 1.34 -2.05 -6.07
C LEU A 139 2.61 -1.21 -6.18
N GLY A 140 3.79 -1.83 -6.21
CA GLY A 140 5.07 -1.14 -6.21
C GLY A 140 5.24 -0.21 -7.42
N GLN A 141 4.92 -0.69 -8.63
CA GLN A 141 5.03 0.14 -9.84
C GLN A 141 4.03 1.30 -9.84
N THR A 142 2.79 1.05 -9.38
CA THR A 142 1.77 2.08 -9.24
C THR A 142 2.25 3.22 -8.35
N PHE A 143 2.73 2.90 -7.14
CA PHE A 143 3.18 3.95 -6.22
C PHE A 143 4.53 4.55 -6.60
N ALA A 144 5.42 3.82 -7.26
CA ALA A 144 6.61 4.39 -7.87
C ALA A 144 6.23 5.48 -8.89
N ALA A 145 5.27 5.22 -9.79
CA ALA A 145 4.82 6.22 -10.74
C ALA A 145 4.15 7.43 -10.06
N ARG A 146 3.26 7.17 -9.09
CA ARG A 146 2.53 8.23 -8.36
C ARG A 146 3.43 9.13 -7.52
N LEU A 147 4.55 8.60 -7.02
CA LEU A 147 5.49 9.33 -6.15
C LEU A 147 6.76 9.76 -6.89
N ALA A 148 6.78 9.68 -8.21
CA ALA A 148 7.90 10.07 -9.05
C ALA A 148 8.40 11.50 -8.75
N GLY A 149 9.71 11.67 -8.74
CA GLY A 149 10.36 12.95 -8.47
C GLY A 149 10.54 13.31 -6.99
N ARG A 150 9.97 12.54 -6.04
CA ARG A 150 10.22 12.76 -4.61
C ARG A 150 11.59 12.26 -4.14
N TRP A 151 12.06 11.15 -4.69
CA TRP A 151 13.35 10.55 -4.40
C TRP A 151 13.94 9.91 -5.65
N ALA A 152 15.25 9.66 -5.63
CA ALA A 152 15.86 8.77 -6.61
C ALA A 152 15.26 7.36 -6.45
N PHE A 153 14.92 6.71 -7.57
CA PHE A 153 14.41 5.34 -7.53
C PHE A 153 15.41 4.36 -8.11
N HIS A 154 15.51 3.22 -7.44
CA HIS A 154 16.25 2.08 -7.95
C HIS A 154 15.29 0.97 -8.34
N ALA A 155 15.53 0.38 -9.51
CA ALA A 155 14.89 -0.88 -9.86
C ALA A 155 15.29 -1.96 -8.85
N ALA A 156 14.34 -2.86 -8.57
CA ALA A 156 14.63 -4.01 -7.72
C ALA A 156 15.77 -4.84 -8.34
N ALA A 157 16.79 -5.14 -7.54
CA ALA A 157 17.92 -5.97 -7.95
C ALA A 157 17.54 -7.47 -8.10
N GLY A 158 16.32 -7.84 -7.70
CA GLY A 158 15.78 -9.19 -7.69
C GLY A 158 14.43 -9.22 -6.97
N SER A 159 13.80 -10.37 -6.95
CA SER A 159 12.56 -10.63 -6.21
C SER A 159 12.79 -10.67 -4.69
N ALA A 160 11.69 -10.69 -3.93
CA ALA A 160 11.76 -10.94 -2.49
C ALA A 160 12.40 -12.30 -2.17
N LEU A 161 12.17 -13.32 -3.01
CA LEU A 161 12.77 -14.65 -2.88
C LEU A 161 14.29 -14.59 -3.07
N ASP A 162 14.78 -13.82 -4.05
CA ASP A 162 16.22 -13.64 -4.29
C ASP A 162 16.91 -12.93 -3.11
N GLY A 163 16.16 -12.11 -2.36
CA GLY A 163 16.61 -11.53 -1.09
C GLY A 163 16.70 -12.57 0.02
N ALA A 164 15.61 -13.32 0.24
CA ALA A 164 15.55 -14.35 1.28
C ALA A 164 16.61 -15.45 1.10
N LEU A 165 16.86 -15.88 -0.14
CA LEU A 165 17.88 -16.87 -0.45
C LEU A 165 19.30 -16.39 -0.17
N ARG A 166 19.59 -15.09 -0.31
CA ARG A 166 20.91 -14.53 0.06
C ARG A 166 21.08 -14.46 1.56
N LEU A 167 20.08 -13.95 2.29
CA LEU A 167 20.12 -13.89 3.75
C LEU A 167 20.30 -15.27 4.39
N ALA A 168 19.64 -16.30 3.84
CA ALA A 168 19.80 -17.67 4.32
C ALA A 168 21.22 -18.22 4.12
N ARG A 169 21.92 -17.79 3.06
CA ARG A 169 23.31 -18.21 2.78
C ARG A 169 24.36 -17.47 3.59
N GLU A 170 24.03 -16.29 4.10
CA GLU A 170 24.92 -15.45 4.94
C GLU A 170 24.80 -15.78 6.43
N ALA A 171 23.79 -16.58 6.82
CA ALA A 171 23.55 -17.02 8.19
C ALA A 171 24.22 -18.37 8.55
N ASP A 172 24.85 -19.03 7.57
CA ASP A 172 25.66 -20.25 7.69
C ASP A 172 27.17 -19.93 7.72
#